data_AF-A0A326GBK8-F1
#
_entry.id   AF-A0A326GBK8-F1
#
_cell.length_a   1.000
_cell.length_b   1.000
_cell.length_c   1.000
_cell.angle_alpha   90.00
_cell.angle_beta   90.00
_cell.angle_gamma   90.00
#
_symmetry.space_group_name_H-M   'P 1'
#
loop_
_entity.id
_entity.type
_entity.pdbx_description
1 polymer ?
#
loop_
_entity_poly.entity_id
_entity_poly.type
_entity_poly.pdbx_seq_one_letter_code
_entity_poly.pdbx_strand_id
1 'polypeptide(L)'
;AAMLMSRVMPHGQFAPWFEQLVLANGWIERDCRPVTVSDRSDGKIAHLDGLNLSRAWCLRGAATALGEHPSLALLEQRAAEHLDAAMPHVAGDYMGEHWLASFALLALMPPRG
;
A
#
# COMPACT_ATOMS: atom_id res chain seq x y z
N ALA A 1 1.61 4.19 9.03
CA ALA A 1 1.44 3.86 10.46
C ALA A 1 1.44 2.36 10.71
N ALA A 2 0.51 1.57 10.13
CA ALA A 2 0.41 0.13 10.39
C ALA A 2 1.72 -0.66 10.18
N MET A 3 2.49 -0.36 9.12
CA MET A 3 3.81 -0.98 8.87
C MET A 3 4.88 -0.68 9.92
N LEU A 4 4.80 0.48 10.59
CA LEU A 4 5.69 0.78 11.71
C LEU A 4 5.25 -0.02 12.93
N MET A 5 3.94 0.02 13.21
CA MET A 5 3.34 -0.67 14.36
C MET A 5 3.56 -2.18 14.32
N SER A 6 3.50 -2.81 13.14
CA SER A 6 3.79 -4.24 12.98
C SER A 6 5.22 -4.63 13.36
N ARG A 7 6.16 -3.68 13.40
CA ARG A 7 7.57 -3.93 13.73
C ARG A 7 7.93 -3.57 15.16
N VAL A 8 7.26 -2.58 15.73
CA VAL A 8 7.60 -2.05 17.07
C VAL A 8 6.72 -2.62 18.18
N MET A 9 5.56 -3.19 17.83
CA MET A 9 4.67 -3.79 18.82
C MET A 9 5.21 -5.14 19.29
N PRO A 10 5.00 -5.48 20.58
CA PRO A 10 5.27 -6.83 21.07
C PRO A 10 4.51 -7.89 20.27
N HIS A 11 5.11 -9.08 20.17
CA HIS A 11 4.49 -10.21 19.49
C HIS A 11 3.07 -10.47 20.00
N GLY A 12 2.14 -10.71 19.07
CA GLY A 12 0.72 -10.94 19.38
C GLY A 12 -0.12 -9.68 19.64
N GLN A 13 0.47 -8.49 19.72
CA GLN A 13 -0.30 -7.25 19.96
C GLN A 13 -0.71 -6.52 18.67
N PHE A 14 -0.03 -6.79 17.55
CA PHE A 14 -0.31 -6.10 16.29
C PHE A 14 -1.72 -6.40 15.76
N ALA A 15 -2.15 -7.67 15.73
CA ALA A 15 -3.46 -8.04 15.18
C ALA A 15 -4.64 -7.41 15.95
N PRO A 16 -4.71 -7.49 17.30
CA PRO A 16 -5.76 -6.80 18.06
C PRO A 16 -5.76 -5.28 17.85
N TRP A 17 -4.58 -4.66 17.80
CA TRP A 17 -4.47 -3.22 17.53
C TRP A 17 -4.96 -2.87 16.12
N PHE A 18 -4.59 -3.66 15.11
CA PHE A 18 -4.99 -3.44 13.74
C PHE A 18 -6.50 -3.59 13.57
N GLU A 19 -7.10 -4.58 14.22
CA GLU A 19 -8.54 -4.78 14.22
C GLU A 19 -9.28 -3.58 14.82
N GLN A 20 -8.88 -3.15 16.02
CA GLN A 20 -9.56 -2.08 16.76
C GLN A 20 -9.36 -0.69 16.16
N LEU A 21 -8.18 -0.40 15.61
CA LEU A 21 -7.89 0.93 15.09
C LEU A 21 -8.16 1.03 13.59
N VAL A 22 -7.73 0.04 12.80
CA VAL A 22 -7.68 0.14 11.35
C VAL A 22 -8.92 -0.48 10.71
N LEU A 23 -9.29 -1.71 11.10
CA LEU A 23 -10.46 -2.37 10.51
C LEU A 23 -11.77 -1.81 11.03
N ALA A 24 -11.89 -1.60 12.34
CA ALA A 24 -13.13 -1.14 12.97
C ALA A 24 -13.59 0.25 12.49
N ASN A 25 -12.67 1.08 11.96
CA ASN A 25 -13.04 2.38 11.40
C ASN A 25 -13.66 2.30 9.98
N GLY A 26 -13.59 1.14 9.33
CA GLY A 26 -14.20 0.85 8.02
C GLY A 26 -13.55 1.55 6.81
N TRP A 27 -12.45 2.29 6.99
CA TRP A 27 -11.83 3.08 5.94
C TRP A 27 -11.24 2.22 4.81
N ILE A 28 -10.66 1.05 5.14
CA ILE A 28 -10.10 0.15 4.12
C ILE A 28 -11.18 -0.31 3.14
N GLU A 29 -12.33 -0.69 3.66
CA GLU A 29 -13.43 -1.17 2.85
C GLU A 29 -14.07 -0.04 2.03
N ARG A 30 -14.34 1.09 2.66
CA ARG A 30 -15.10 2.20 2.04
C ARG A 30 -14.27 3.09 1.12
N ASP A 31 -13.10 3.52 1.58
CA ASP A 31 -12.44 4.73 1.05
C ASP A 31 -10.99 4.50 0.59
N CYS A 32 -10.36 3.37 0.92
CA CYS A 32 -8.99 3.04 0.51
C CYS A 32 -8.92 2.61 -0.97
N ARG A 33 -9.45 3.45 -1.86
CA ARG A 33 -9.45 3.23 -3.31
C ARG A 33 -8.24 3.87 -3.98
N PRO A 34 -7.83 3.39 -5.16
CA PRO A 34 -6.79 4.03 -5.96
C PRO A 34 -7.11 5.50 -6.23
N VAL A 35 -6.10 6.35 -6.11
CA VAL A 35 -6.21 7.76 -6.50
C VAL A 35 -5.99 7.86 -8.00
N THR A 36 -6.85 8.61 -8.69
CA THR A 36 -6.71 8.88 -10.12
C THR A 36 -5.66 9.95 -10.36
N VAL A 37 -4.76 9.70 -11.31
CA VAL A 37 -3.76 10.67 -11.77
C VAL A 37 -4.30 11.34 -13.03
N SER A 38 -4.82 12.55 -12.88
CA SER A 38 -5.54 13.27 -13.95
C SER A 38 -4.63 13.83 -15.04
N ASP A 39 -3.40 14.19 -14.68
CA ASP A 39 -2.37 14.69 -15.60
C ASP A 39 -1.01 14.14 -15.15
N ARG A 40 -0.40 13.33 -16.00
CA ARG A 40 0.90 12.70 -15.73
C ARG A 40 2.09 13.50 -16.23
N SER A 41 1.84 14.57 -17.00
CA SER A 41 2.86 15.53 -17.39
C SER A 41 3.14 16.56 -16.29
N ASP A 42 2.17 16.79 -15.39
CA ASP A 42 2.39 17.51 -14.14
C ASP A 42 3.12 16.60 -13.14
N GLY A 43 4.40 16.90 -12.93
CA GLY A 43 5.23 16.17 -11.98
C GLY A 43 4.64 16.09 -10.56
N LYS A 44 3.84 17.06 -10.10
CA LYS A 44 3.18 16.98 -8.78
C LYS A 44 2.06 15.94 -8.76
N ILE A 45 1.25 15.91 -9.82
CA ILE A 45 0.11 14.99 -9.92
C ILE A 45 0.63 13.57 -10.19
N ALA A 46 1.72 13.41 -10.96
CA ALA A 46 2.37 12.13 -11.20
C ALA A 46 2.84 11.39 -9.92
N HIS A 47 3.12 12.10 -8.81
CA HIS A 47 3.45 11.47 -7.52
C HIS A 47 2.31 10.62 -6.93
N LEU A 48 1.07 10.79 -7.41
CA LEU A 48 -0.07 9.99 -6.98
C LEU A 48 0.03 8.53 -7.43
N ASP A 49 0.75 8.23 -8.52
CA ASP A 49 1.08 6.84 -8.88
C ASP A 49 1.98 6.22 -7.79
N GLY A 50 2.96 6.97 -7.27
CA GLY A 50 3.79 6.52 -6.15
C GLY A 50 3.03 6.37 -4.83
N LEU A 51 2.01 7.19 -4.58
CA LEU A 51 1.09 7.02 -3.45
C LEU A 51 0.31 5.70 -3.57
N ASN A 52 -0.21 5.38 -4.77
CA ASN A 52 -0.89 4.11 -5.02
C ASN A 52 0.05 2.91 -4.77
N LEU A 53 1.27 2.94 -5.31
CA LEU A 53 2.28 1.89 -5.06
C LEU A 53 2.63 1.75 -3.57
N SER A 54 2.80 2.89 -2.87
CA SER A 54 3.06 2.90 -1.42
C SER A 54 1.93 2.26 -0.63
N ARG A 55 0.68 2.51 -1.02
CA ARG A 55 -0.51 1.91 -0.39
C ARG A 55 -0.59 0.41 -0.66
N ALA A 56 -0.36 -0.02 -1.90
CA ALA A 56 -0.29 -1.43 -2.26
C ALA A 56 0.75 -2.18 -1.40
N TRP A 57 1.94 -1.61 -1.26
CA TRP A 57 2.99 -2.18 -0.41
C TRP A 57 2.59 -2.26 1.06
N CYS A 58 2.06 -1.17 1.63
CA CYS A 58 1.63 -1.15 3.03
C CYS A 58 0.50 -2.15 3.32
N LEU A 59 -0.45 -2.33 2.40
CA LEU A 59 -1.56 -3.27 2.56
C LEU A 59 -1.06 -4.72 2.52
N ARG A 60 -0.17 -5.06 1.58
CA ARG A 60 0.48 -6.39 1.55
C ARG A 60 1.31 -6.65 2.80
N GLY A 61 2.09 -5.67 3.26
CA GLY A 61 2.89 -5.82 4.47
C GLY A 61 2.04 -5.97 5.73
N ALA A 62 0.90 -5.27 5.81
CA ALA A 62 -0.07 -5.48 6.89
C ALA A 62 -0.67 -6.90 6.84
N ALA A 63 -1.06 -7.38 5.66
CA ALA A 63 -1.57 -8.74 5.48
C ALA A 63 -0.53 -9.79 5.92
N THR A 64 0.73 -9.63 5.51
CA THR A 64 1.83 -10.51 5.97
C THR A 64 2.01 -10.48 7.48
N ALA A 65 1.98 -9.29 8.10
CA ALA A 65 2.17 -9.15 9.54
C ALA A 65 0.98 -9.67 10.38
N LEU A 66 -0.22 -9.74 9.79
CA LEU A 66 -1.39 -10.32 10.44
C LEU A 66 -1.34 -11.85 10.48
N GLY A 67 -0.64 -12.51 9.55
CA GLY A 67 -0.72 -13.96 9.40
C GLY A 67 -2.13 -14.39 9.02
N GLU A 68 -2.62 -15.53 9.52
CA GLU A 68 -3.99 -15.97 9.26
C GLU A 68 -5.01 -15.01 9.90
N HIS A 69 -5.77 -14.27 9.07
CA HIS A 69 -6.75 -13.30 9.53
C HIS A 69 -7.94 -13.17 8.56
N PRO A 70 -9.19 -12.94 9.04
CA PRO A 70 -10.35 -12.80 8.15
C PRO A 70 -10.25 -11.65 7.14
N SER A 71 -9.46 -10.62 7.45
CA SER A 71 -9.31 -9.44 6.58
C SER A 71 -8.30 -9.59 5.45
N LEU A 72 -7.60 -10.73 5.33
CA LEU A 72 -6.54 -10.92 4.34
C LEU A 72 -7.03 -10.66 2.91
N ALA A 73 -8.16 -11.26 2.54
CA ALA A 73 -8.73 -11.11 1.20
C ALA A 73 -9.03 -9.64 0.86
N LEU A 74 -9.58 -8.87 1.81
CA LEU A 74 -9.84 -7.45 1.63
C LEU A 74 -8.55 -6.64 1.42
N LEU A 75 -7.52 -6.91 2.23
CA LEU A 75 -6.24 -6.21 2.15
C LEU A 75 -5.52 -6.51 0.83
N GLU A 76 -5.50 -7.78 0.41
CA GLU A 76 -4.90 -8.20 -0.85
C GLU A 76 -5.66 -7.63 -2.06
N GLN A 77 -6.99 -7.64 -2.03
CA GLN A 77 -7.80 -7.04 -3.08
C GLN A 77 -7.50 -5.55 -3.22
N ARG A 78 -7.53 -4.79 -2.12
CA ARG A 78 -7.24 -3.35 -2.13
C ARG A 78 -5.80 -3.07 -2.58
N ALA A 79 -4.86 -3.93 -2.18
CA ALA A 79 -3.47 -3.82 -2.63
C ALA A 79 -3.33 -4.03 -4.14
N ALA A 80 -4.05 -5.02 -4.70
CA ALA A 80 -4.08 -5.28 -6.13
C ALA A 80 -4.68 -4.10 -6.90
N GLU A 81 -5.83 -3.58 -6.46
CA GLU A 81 -6.46 -2.39 -7.07
C GLU A 81 -5.49 -1.20 -7.15
N HIS A 82 -4.74 -0.94 -6.09
CA HIS A 82 -3.72 0.13 -6.06
C HIS A 82 -2.53 -0.15 -6.98
N LEU A 83 -2.07 -1.41 -7.01
CA LEU A 83 -0.94 -1.81 -7.85
C LEU A 83 -1.29 -1.69 -9.33
N ASP A 84 -2.45 -2.21 -9.73
CA ASP A 84 -2.91 -2.22 -11.13
C ASP A 84 -3.15 -0.80 -11.65
N ALA A 85 -3.58 0.13 -10.79
CA ALA A 85 -3.79 1.52 -11.16
C ALA A 85 -2.49 2.28 -11.45
N ALA A 86 -1.35 1.86 -10.90
CA ALA A 86 -0.09 2.61 -10.97
C ALA A 86 1.02 1.89 -11.75
N MET A 87 1.06 0.57 -11.73
CA MET A 87 2.12 -0.24 -12.36
C MET A 87 2.32 0.04 -13.86
N PRO A 88 1.28 0.23 -14.69
CA PRO A 88 1.45 0.55 -16.10
C PRO A 88 2.16 1.90 -16.36
N HIS A 89 2.25 2.75 -15.34
CA HIS A 89 2.80 4.10 -15.42
C HIS A 89 4.18 4.24 -14.77
N VAL A 90 4.77 3.12 -14.28
CA VAL A 90 6.09 3.09 -13.65
C VAL A 90 7.23 3.25 -14.66
N ALA A 91 7.03 2.87 -15.92
CA ALA A 91 8.00 3.03 -17.01
C ALA A 91 7.47 4.06 -18.02
N GLY A 92 8.05 5.27 -18.03
CA GLY A 92 7.58 6.40 -18.85
C GLY A 92 8.30 7.72 -18.52
N ASP A 93 8.26 8.66 -19.49
CA ASP A 93 9.05 9.88 -19.64
C ASP A 93 9.61 10.49 -18.32
N TYR A 94 10.89 10.18 -18.07
CA TYR A 94 12.00 10.77 -17.30
C TYR A 94 11.79 11.80 -16.15
N MET A 95 10.59 12.29 -15.88
CA MET A 95 10.29 13.22 -14.78
C MET A 95 9.77 12.52 -13.51
N GLY A 96 9.49 11.21 -13.56
CA GLY A 96 9.07 10.38 -12.40
C GLY A 96 9.97 9.18 -12.07
N GLU A 97 10.89 8.80 -12.95
CA GLU A 97 11.56 7.48 -12.91
C GLU A 97 12.52 7.31 -11.72
N HIS A 98 13.20 8.36 -11.26
CA HIS A 98 14.18 8.22 -10.18
C HIS A 98 13.56 7.95 -8.79
N TRP A 99 12.33 8.41 -8.54
CA TRP A 99 11.66 8.19 -7.26
C TRP A 99 10.75 6.96 -7.30
N LEU A 100 9.95 6.79 -8.36
CA LEU A 100 8.98 5.69 -8.49
C LEU A 100 9.64 4.31 -8.54
N ALA A 101 10.82 4.17 -9.13
CA ALA A 101 11.57 2.92 -9.12
C ALA A 101 11.83 2.40 -7.68
N SER A 102 12.08 3.29 -6.72
CA SER A 102 12.28 2.91 -5.32
C SER A 102 10.98 2.36 -4.69
N PHE A 103 9.83 2.95 -5.03
CA PHE A 103 8.52 2.46 -4.56
C PHE A 103 8.11 1.17 -5.24
N ALA A 104 8.35 1.04 -6.53
CA ALA A 104 8.11 -0.19 -7.27
C ALA A 104 8.95 -1.35 -6.71
N LEU A 105 10.24 -1.12 -6.42
CA LEU A 105 11.10 -2.11 -5.77
C LEU A 105 10.54 -2.53 -4.39
N LEU A 106 10.14 -1.57 -3.55
CA LEU A 106 9.53 -1.89 -2.26
C LEU A 106 8.23 -2.69 -2.42
N ALA A 107 7.37 -2.31 -3.36
CA ALA A 107 6.10 -2.98 -3.63
C ALA A 107 6.26 -4.41 -4.17
N LEU A 108 7.33 -4.68 -4.92
CA LEU A 108 7.61 -5.97 -5.54
C LEU A 108 8.41 -6.91 -4.63
N MET A 109 9.14 -6.39 -3.65
CA MET A 109 9.87 -7.22 -2.70
C MET A 109 8.95 -7.71 -1.56
N PRO A 110 9.02 -8.99 -1.17
CA PRO A 110 8.35 -9.46 0.03
C PRO A 110 8.88 -8.68 1.25
N PRO A 111 8.02 -8.30 2.22
CA PRO A 111 8.49 -7.72 3.46
C PRO A 111 9.45 -8.70 4.13
N ARG A 112 10.67 -8.24 4.46
CA ARG A 112 11.56 -9.03 5.32
C ARG A 112 10.95 -9.03 6.73
N GLY A 113 10.73 -10.23 7.24
CA GLY A 113 10.18 -10.50 8.57
C GLY A 113 11.00 -9.90 9.69
#